data_AF-A0A538IKU7-F1
#
_entry.id   AF-A0A538IKU7-F1
#
_cell.length_a   1.000
_cell.length_b   1.000
_cell.length_c   1.000
_cell.angle_alpha   90.00
_cell.angle_beta   90.00
_cell.angle_gamma   90.00
#
_symmetry.space_group_name_H-M   'P 1'
#
loop_
_entity.id
_entity.type
_entity.pdbx_description
1 polymer ?
#
loop_
_entity_poly.entity_id
_entity_poly.type
_entity_poly.pdbx_seq_one_letter_code
_entity_poly.pdbx_strand_id
1 'polypeptide(L)'
;ARALDAGAVLLQTPASFKASTEHATRLENFVAHAMRPQVSLAWEWMKGSWPDRKALDLCDRIGAVPVIDPLAAPIPDTEFVYLRIGRPSSRKPIHDDDLKEVALQIRDRTGWVVFSNPSGPADARRLLDML
;
A
#
# COMPACT_ATOMS: atom_id res chain seq x y z
N ALA A 1 6.37 -15.64 -5.98
CA ALA A 1 4.97 -15.66 -5.53
C ALA A 1 4.46 -17.09 -5.34
N ARG A 2 4.24 -17.88 -6.40
CA ARG A 2 3.69 -19.26 -6.28
C ARG A 2 4.46 -20.18 -5.33
N ALA A 3 5.79 -20.22 -5.44
CA ALA A 3 6.61 -21.07 -4.56
C ALA A 3 6.54 -20.68 -3.07
N LEU A 4 6.07 -19.47 -2.77
CA LEU A 4 5.93 -18.93 -1.41
C LEU A 4 4.46 -18.82 -0.97
N ASP A 5 3.52 -19.28 -1.80
CA ASP A 5 2.08 -19.08 -1.62
C ASP A 5 1.71 -17.63 -1.27
N ALA A 6 2.33 -16.67 -1.97
CA ALA A 6 2.20 -15.26 -1.64
C ALA A 6 0.81 -14.72 -1.99
N GLY A 7 0.11 -14.13 -1.01
CA GLY A 7 -1.18 -13.48 -1.22
C GLY A 7 -1.13 -12.23 -2.11
N ALA A 8 0.00 -11.52 -2.14
CA ALA A 8 0.21 -10.40 -3.04
C ALA A 8 1.67 -10.25 -3.48
N VAL A 9 1.86 -9.53 -4.59
CA VAL A 9 3.14 -8.99 -5.06
C VAL A 9 3.10 -7.48 -4.96
N LEU A 10 4.01 -6.93 -4.18
CA LEU A 10 4.23 -5.48 -4.10
C LEU A 10 5.12 -5.02 -5.25
N LEU A 11 4.62 -4.09 -6.04
CA LEU A 11 5.38 -3.31 -6.99
C LEU A 11 5.61 -1.91 -6.39
N GLN A 12 6.84 -1.59 -6.04
CA GLN A 12 7.21 -0.25 -5.57
C GLN A 12 7.89 0.51 -6.70
N THR A 13 7.47 1.75 -6.96
CA THR A 13 8.10 2.62 -7.97
C THR A 13 8.98 3.69 -7.33
N PRO A 14 10.13 4.04 -7.95
CA PRO A 14 11.03 5.05 -7.40
C PRO A 14 10.45 6.46 -7.54
N ALA A 15 11.01 7.42 -6.79
CA ALA A 15 10.57 8.83 -6.82
C ALA A 15 10.67 9.51 -8.20
N SER A 16 11.53 9.01 -9.08
CA SER A 16 11.66 9.47 -10.48
C SER A 16 10.51 9.03 -11.37
N PHE A 17 9.74 8.00 -10.98
CA PHE A 17 8.59 7.49 -11.72
C PHE A 17 7.37 8.36 -11.43
N LYS A 18 7.33 9.54 -12.06
CA LYS A 18 6.31 10.57 -11.82
C LYS A 18 5.11 10.44 -12.77
N ALA A 19 3.99 11.07 -12.42
CA ALA A 19 2.79 11.10 -13.25
C ALA A 19 3.08 11.67 -14.66
N SER A 20 3.09 10.79 -15.65
CA SER A 20 3.14 11.10 -17.08
C SER A 20 2.44 10.00 -17.87
N THR A 21 1.99 10.30 -19.08
CA THR A 21 1.40 9.29 -19.97
C THR A 21 2.38 8.16 -20.26
N GLU A 22 3.66 8.50 -20.49
CA GLU A 22 4.73 7.53 -20.75
C GLU A 22 4.92 6.55 -19.58
N HIS A 23 4.97 7.06 -18.34
CA HIS A 23 5.11 6.19 -17.16
C HIS A 23 3.85 5.35 -16.93
N ALA A 24 2.65 5.91 -17.10
CA ALA A 24 1.41 5.14 -16.98
C ALA A 24 1.39 3.97 -17.98
N THR A 25 1.65 4.23 -19.26
CA THR A 25 1.68 3.20 -20.31
C THR A 25 2.76 2.15 -20.05
N ARG A 26 3.94 2.55 -19.54
CA ARG A 26 4.98 1.59 -19.16
C ARG A 26 4.53 0.66 -18.04
N LEU A 27 3.86 1.20 -17.02
CA LEU A 27 3.36 0.40 -15.90
C LEU A 27 2.28 -0.58 -16.36
N GLU A 28 1.32 -0.10 -17.15
CA GLU A 28 0.25 -0.90 -17.75
C GLU A 28 0.84 -2.07 -18.56
N ASN A 29 1.79 -1.79 -19.45
CA ASN A 29 2.46 -2.81 -20.26
C ASN A 29 3.26 -3.81 -19.40
N PHE A 30 3.97 -3.33 -18.37
CA PHE A 30 4.71 -4.20 -17.46
C PHE A 30 3.77 -5.17 -16.74
N VAL A 31 2.66 -4.67 -16.18
CA VAL A 31 1.68 -5.49 -15.46
C VAL A 31 1.02 -6.50 -16.39
N ALA A 32 0.58 -6.06 -17.58
CA ALA A 32 -0.03 -6.94 -18.57
C ALA A 32 0.90 -8.10 -18.99
N HIS A 33 2.22 -7.88 -18.99
CA HIS A 33 3.19 -8.90 -19.37
C HIS A 33 3.64 -9.79 -18.20
N ALA A 34 3.83 -9.20 -17.02
CA ALA A 34 4.47 -9.85 -15.88
C ALA A 34 3.48 -10.58 -14.96
N MET A 35 2.25 -10.06 -14.79
CA MET A 35 1.33 -10.55 -13.78
C MET A 35 0.48 -11.72 -14.27
N ARG A 36 0.06 -12.56 -13.31
CA ARG A 36 -0.75 -13.76 -13.53
C ARG A 36 -1.96 -13.73 -12.60
N PRO A 37 -3.09 -14.36 -12.96
CA PRO A 37 -4.38 -14.20 -12.27
C PRO A 37 -4.43 -14.65 -10.81
N GLN A 38 -3.46 -15.46 -10.36
CA GLN A 38 -3.50 -16.12 -9.05
C GLN A 38 -2.88 -15.30 -7.90
N VAL A 39 -2.37 -14.10 -8.17
CA VAL A 39 -1.67 -13.30 -7.16
C VAL A 39 -2.09 -11.85 -7.27
N SER A 40 -2.59 -11.28 -6.16
CA SER A 40 -2.99 -9.88 -6.14
C SER A 40 -1.78 -8.97 -6.39
N LEU A 41 -1.93 -8.01 -7.29
CA LEU A 41 -0.94 -6.95 -7.48
C LEU A 41 -1.22 -5.84 -6.48
N ALA A 42 -0.19 -5.35 -5.81
CA ALA A 42 -0.26 -4.14 -5.00
C ALA A 42 0.75 -3.12 -5.53
N TRP A 43 0.36 -1.86 -5.67
CA TRP A 43 1.25 -0.81 -6.18
C TRP A 43 1.48 0.29 -5.16
N GLU A 44 2.75 0.56 -4.87
CA GLU A 44 3.22 1.66 -4.03
C GLU A 44 3.96 2.69 -4.89
N TRP A 45 3.51 3.93 -4.84
CA TRP A 45 4.17 5.07 -5.46
C TRP A 45 4.77 5.99 -4.41
N MET A 46 5.82 6.71 -4.78
CA MET A 46 6.42 7.68 -3.86
C MET A 46 5.47 8.87 -3.66
N LYS A 47 5.25 9.30 -2.42
CA LYS A 47 4.47 10.51 -2.12
C LYS A 47 4.97 11.70 -2.94
N GLY A 48 4.05 12.39 -3.61
CA GLY A 48 4.34 13.53 -4.48
C GLY A 48 4.82 13.19 -5.90
N SER A 49 5.07 11.90 -6.21
CA SER A 49 5.38 11.49 -7.59
C SER A 49 4.12 11.41 -8.47
N TRP A 50 2.97 11.11 -7.87
CA TRP A 50 1.66 11.08 -8.52
C TRP A 50 0.63 11.87 -7.70
N PRO A 51 -0.29 12.62 -8.35
CA PRO A 51 -1.52 13.05 -7.70
C PRO A 51 -2.37 11.83 -7.34
N ASP A 52 -2.94 11.79 -6.13
CA ASP A 52 -3.64 10.62 -5.60
C ASP A 52 -4.71 10.08 -6.55
N ARG A 53 -5.56 10.97 -7.10
CA ARG A 53 -6.57 10.57 -8.10
C ARG A 53 -5.97 9.84 -9.30
N LYS A 54 -4.86 10.33 -9.86
CA LYS A 54 -4.21 9.69 -11.02
C LYS A 54 -3.59 8.35 -10.66
N ALA A 55 -3.09 8.21 -9.44
CA ALA A 55 -2.52 6.95 -8.96
C ALA A 55 -3.63 5.90 -8.74
N LEU A 56 -4.74 6.29 -8.10
CA LEU A 56 -5.91 5.44 -7.91
C LEU A 56 -6.54 5.04 -9.26
N ASP A 57 -6.74 5.99 -10.17
CA ASP A 57 -7.24 5.70 -11.53
C ASP A 57 -6.33 4.71 -12.28
N LEU A 58 -5.01 4.75 -12.04
CA LEU A 58 -4.07 3.80 -12.64
C LEU A 58 -4.09 2.43 -11.94
N CYS A 59 -4.26 2.40 -10.62
CA CYS A 59 -4.48 1.16 -9.86
C CYS A 59 -5.68 0.40 -10.43
N ASP A 60 -6.80 1.09 -10.65
CA ASP A 60 -8.02 0.50 -11.22
C ASP A 60 -7.77 -0.07 -12.62
N ARG A 61 -7.07 0.68 -13.49
CA ARG A 61 -6.76 0.23 -14.87
C ARG A 61 -5.87 -1.01 -14.91
N ILE A 62 -4.93 -1.14 -13.98
CA ILE A 62 -4.00 -2.29 -13.94
C ILE A 62 -4.47 -3.41 -13.00
N GLY A 63 -5.62 -3.24 -12.34
CA GLY A 63 -6.13 -4.19 -11.35
C GLY A 63 -5.22 -4.33 -10.12
N ALA A 64 -4.54 -3.26 -9.71
CA ALA A 64 -3.69 -3.25 -8.51
C ALA A 64 -4.45 -2.70 -7.30
N VAL A 65 -4.15 -3.26 -6.13
CA VAL A 65 -4.53 -2.67 -4.85
C VAL A 65 -3.58 -1.50 -4.55
N PRO A 66 -4.09 -0.27 -4.28
CA PRO A 66 -3.24 0.84 -3.89
C PRO A 66 -2.64 0.58 -2.50
N VAL A 67 -1.34 0.83 -2.36
CA VAL A 67 -0.63 0.66 -1.11
C VAL A 67 -0.44 2.00 -0.42
N ILE A 68 -1.05 2.16 0.75
CA ILE A 68 -1.20 3.45 1.42
C ILE A 68 -0.51 3.45 2.78
N ASP A 69 0.19 4.54 3.10
CA ASP A 69 0.60 4.85 4.46
C ASP A 69 -0.51 5.72 5.09
N PRO A 70 -1.35 5.18 6.00
CA PRO A 70 -2.49 5.89 6.56
C PRO A 70 -2.06 7.09 7.43
N LEU A 71 -0.79 7.13 7.86
CA LEU A 71 -0.24 8.28 8.59
C LEU A 71 0.15 9.44 7.66
N ALA A 72 0.15 9.20 6.35
CA ALA A 72 0.60 10.16 5.35
C ALA A 72 -0.48 10.55 4.33
N ALA A 73 -1.50 9.72 4.14
CA ALA A 73 -2.61 9.92 3.21
C ALA A 73 -3.86 9.16 3.70
N PRO A 74 -5.08 9.63 3.35
CA PRO A 74 -6.31 8.93 3.74
C PRO A 74 -6.42 7.56 3.09
N ILE A 75 -7.03 6.61 3.80
CA ILE A 75 -7.33 5.28 3.26
C ILE A 75 -8.50 5.42 2.27
N PRO A 76 -8.38 4.92 1.03
CA PRO A 76 -9.49 4.88 0.07
C PRO A 76 -10.69 4.11 0.63
N ASP A 77 -11.91 4.43 0.17
CA ASP A 77 -13.13 3.70 0.55
C ASP A 77 -13.31 2.45 -0.33
N THR A 78 -12.76 1.32 0.11
CA THR A 78 -12.70 0.05 -0.64
C THR A 78 -12.88 -1.14 0.31
N GLU A 79 -13.43 -2.28 -0.14
CA GLU A 79 -13.57 -3.43 0.77
C GLU A 79 -12.21 -4.02 1.22
N PHE A 80 -11.24 -4.03 0.30
CA PHE A 80 -9.90 -4.55 0.54
C PHE A 80 -8.86 -3.42 0.66
N VAL A 81 -7.99 -3.47 1.67
CA VAL A 81 -6.90 -2.50 1.89
C VAL A 81 -5.51 -3.15 1.88
N TYR A 82 -4.53 -2.40 1.39
CA TYR A 82 -3.12 -2.69 1.64
C TYR A 82 -2.48 -1.46 2.29
N LEU A 83 -2.16 -1.58 3.58
CA LEU A 83 -1.49 -0.53 4.33
C LEU A 83 -0.01 -0.85 4.55
N ARG A 84 0.87 0.13 4.30
CA ARG A 84 2.28 0.10 4.68
C ARG A 84 2.56 1.26 5.61
N ILE A 85 2.61 0.97 6.90
CA ILE A 85 2.64 2.01 7.95
C ILE A 85 4.10 2.33 8.30
N GLY A 86 4.43 3.62 8.27
CA GLY A 86 5.73 4.13 8.65
C GLY A 86 6.82 3.89 7.60
N ARG A 87 8.06 4.26 7.96
CA ARG A 87 9.22 4.20 7.05
C ARG A 87 10.44 3.60 7.75
N PRO A 88 11.29 2.84 7.04
CA PRO A 88 12.47 2.22 7.65
C PRO A 88 13.44 3.22 8.26
N SER A 89 13.55 4.42 7.65
CA SER A 89 14.43 5.49 8.12
C SER A 89 13.81 6.39 9.20
N SER A 90 12.50 6.27 9.46
CA SER A 90 11.84 7.08 10.47
C SER A 90 12.09 6.52 11.87
N ARG A 91 12.64 7.34 12.76
CA ARG A 91 12.74 7.03 14.18
C ARG A 91 11.60 7.61 15.01
N LYS A 92 10.65 8.32 14.37
CA LYS A 92 9.48 8.84 15.08
C LYS A 92 8.60 7.66 15.51
N PRO A 93 8.26 7.55 16.80
CA PRO A 93 7.33 6.52 17.26
C PRO A 93 5.95 6.77 16.64
N ILE A 94 5.22 5.69 16.38
CA ILE A 94 3.81 5.75 16.01
C ILE A 94 3.00 5.79 17.31
N HIS A 95 2.19 6.83 17.51
CA HIS A 95 1.43 6.99 18.75
C HIS A 95 0.21 6.08 18.77
N ASP A 96 -0.25 5.71 19.98
CA ASP A 96 -1.46 4.88 20.13
C ASP A 96 -2.70 5.53 19.51
N ASP A 97 -2.82 6.87 19.59
CA ASP A 97 -3.97 7.57 19.02
C ASP A 97 -3.99 7.50 17.50
N ASP A 98 -2.83 7.51 16.84
CA ASP A 98 -2.73 7.27 15.40
C ASP A 98 -3.18 5.83 15.05
N LEU A 99 -2.77 4.84 15.84
CA LEU A 99 -3.16 3.44 15.63
C LEU A 99 -4.65 3.20 15.87
N LYS A 100 -5.24 3.85 16.88
CA LYS A 100 -6.70 3.77 17.14
C LYS A 100 -7.49 4.32 15.95
N GLU A 101 -7.06 5.43 15.38
CA GLU A 101 -7.71 6.01 14.20
C GLU A 101 -7.61 5.06 13.00
N VAL A 102 -6.44 4.45 12.77
CA VAL A 102 -6.28 3.41 11.75
C VAL A 102 -7.19 2.22 12.02
N ALA A 103 -7.25 1.72 13.26
CA ALA A 103 -8.09 0.58 13.64
C ALA A 103 -9.57 0.86 13.35
N LEU A 104 -10.07 2.05 13.73
CA LEU A 104 -11.44 2.46 13.47
C LEU A 104 -11.79 2.45 11.98
N GLN A 105 -10.86 2.85 11.11
CA GLN A 105 -11.08 2.89 9.66
C GLN A 105 -11.02 1.51 8.98
N ILE A 106 -10.42 0.50 9.60
CA ILE A 106 -10.18 -0.81 8.96
C ILE A 106 -10.82 -2.01 9.66
N ARG A 107 -11.38 -1.86 10.87
CA ARG A 107 -11.92 -2.99 11.67
C ARG A 107 -12.97 -3.83 10.94
N ASP A 108 -13.73 -3.22 10.03
CA ASP A 108 -14.81 -3.86 9.27
C ASP A 108 -14.39 -4.19 7.82
N ARG A 109 -13.07 -4.18 7.52
CA ARG A 109 -12.50 -4.35 6.18
C ARG A 109 -11.51 -5.50 6.14
N THR A 110 -11.29 -6.06 4.95
CA THR A 110 -10.25 -7.07 4.74
C THR A 110 -8.98 -6.42 4.22
N GLY A 111 -7.81 -6.98 4.51
CA GLY A 111 -6.59 -6.40 3.98
C GLY A 111 -5.29 -6.90 4.59
N TRP A 112 -4.20 -6.31 4.11
CA TRP A 112 -2.86 -6.49 4.66
C TRP A 112 -2.38 -5.19 5.29
N VAL A 113 -1.87 -5.29 6.53
CA VAL A 113 -1.18 -4.18 7.21
C VAL A 113 0.26 -4.59 7.47
N VAL A 114 1.20 -3.82 6.91
CA VAL A 114 2.64 -4.09 7.01
C VAL A 114 3.32 -2.89 7.67
N PHE A 115 3.89 -3.11 8.85
CA PHE A 115 4.70 -2.09 9.51
C PHE A 115 6.11 -2.07 8.93
N SER A 116 6.51 -0.93 8.38
CA SER A 116 7.81 -0.72 7.75
C SER A 116 8.78 0.11 8.61
N ASN A 117 8.46 0.33 9.87
CA ASN A 117 9.26 1.09 10.83
C ASN A 117 10.12 0.18 11.74
N PRO A 118 11.14 0.71 12.44
CA PRO A 118 12.02 -0.09 13.30
C PRO A 118 11.32 -0.88 14.42
N SER A 119 10.20 -0.37 14.94
CA SER A 119 9.42 -1.02 16.01
C SER A 119 8.27 -1.87 15.48
N GLY A 120 8.29 -2.24 14.19
CA GLY A 120 7.16 -2.82 13.48
C GLY A 120 6.45 -4.00 14.18
N PRO A 121 7.16 -4.99 14.75
CA PRO A 121 6.49 -6.08 15.47
C PRO A 121 5.68 -5.62 16.70
N ALA A 122 6.20 -4.65 17.46
CA ALA A 122 5.51 -4.11 18.63
C ALA A 122 4.29 -3.28 18.22
N ASP A 123 4.44 -2.47 17.16
CA ASP A 123 3.35 -1.62 16.65
C ASP A 123 2.24 -2.46 16.00
N ALA A 124 2.61 -3.55 15.31
CA ALA A 124 1.65 -4.52 14.80
C ALA A 124 0.85 -5.18 15.92
N ARG A 125 1.51 -5.56 17.03
CA ARG A 125 0.81 -6.10 18.21
C ARG A 125 -0.17 -5.08 18.79
N ARG A 126 0.27 -3.83 19.00
CA ARG A 126 -0.60 -2.77 19.51
C ARG A 126 -1.82 -2.55 18.63
N LEU A 127 -1.66 -2.54 17.30
CA LEU A 127 -2.79 -2.42 16.39
C LEU A 127 -3.74 -3.62 16.49
N LEU A 128 -3.22 -4.84 16.56
CA LEU A 128 -4.04 -6.05 16.73
C LEU A 128 -4.86 -6.04 18.02
N ASP A 129 -4.31 -5.48 19.11
CA ASP A 129 -5.03 -5.36 20.38
C ASP A 129 -6.15 -4.30 20.33
N MET A 130 -6.22 -3.49 19.27
CA MET A 130 -7.22 -2.44 19.03
C MET A 130 -8.28 -2.80 17.97
N LEU A 131 -8.10 -3.92 17.26
CA LEU A 131 -9.03 -4.44 16.23
C LEU A 131 -10.01 -5.44 16.84
#